data_AF-A0A9N9RX17-F1
#
_entry.id   AF-A0A9N9RX17-F1
#
_cell.length_a   1.000
_cell.length_b   1.000
_cell.length_c   1.000
_cell.angle_alpha   90.00
_cell.angle_beta   90.00
_cell.angle_gamma   90.00
#
_symmetry.space_group_name_H-M   'P 1'
#
loop_
_entity.id
_entity.type
_entity.pdbx_description
1 polymer ?
#
loop_
_entity_poly.entity_id
_entity_poly.type
_entity_poly.pdbx_seq_one_letter_code
_entity_poly.pdbx_strand_id
1 'polypeptide(L)'
;MEDEFVNNLVLKEHPKLTKEMQDKLEKQNSRIVSDFKAQKLEKDAQKNWDLFYKRNETRFFKDRLWTIREFKELAGSFDDQKKVLLEVGCGVGNMVYPLIEEKHNSYFIYACDFSQRAVDFVKKNELYDESKIKAFQCDITSESIFATIKEESVDIITMIFVLSAIHPEKFKVVAENLFKLLKKGGILMFRDYGLYDMAQLRFKSGNKIAENFYVRQDGTRSYFFSLDEAKSIFESAGFEVDQNNFIQRRTINKKEDVDVKRWFIQGKYIKP
;
A
#
# COMPACT_ATOMS: atom_id res chain seq x y z
N MET A 1 3.10 -23.86 -3.56
CA MET A 1 3.45 -23.84 -2.12
C MET A 1 2.31 -23.12 -1.45
N GLU A 2 1.31 -23.88 -1.03
CA GLU A 2 0.15 -23.35 -0.32
C GLU A 2 0.66 -22.64 0.94
N ASP A 3 0.20 -21.40 1.15
CA ASP A 3 0.38 -20.72 2.42
C ASP A 3 -0.35 -21.59 3.47
N GLU A 4 0.38 -22.42 4.22
CA GLU A 4 -0.14 -23.05 5.45
C GLU A 4 -0.78 -21.95 6.29
N PHE A 5 -2.09 -22.08 6.51
CA PHE A 5 -2.93 -21.08 7.14
C PHE A 5 -2.47 -20.77 8.56
N VAL A 6 -1.60 -19.77 8.70
CA VAL A 6 -1.38 -19.10 9.98
C VAL A 6 -2.51 -18.09 10.12
N ASN A 7 -3.47 -18.38 11.01
CA ASN A 7 -4.51 -17.41 11.39
C ASN A 7 -3.84 -16.07 11.73
N ASN A 8 -4.14 -15.03 10.95
CA ASN A 8 -3.68 -13.69 11.26
C ASN A 8 -4.24 -13.29 12.62
N LEU A 9 -3.39 -12.77 13.51
CA LEU A 9 -3.85 -12.20 14.76
C LEU A 9 -4.20 -10.74 14.52
N VAL A 10 -5.49 -10.40 14.72
CA VAL A 10 -6.00 -9.03 14.63
C VAL A 10 -5.93 -8.41 16.02
N LEU A 11 -5.22 -7.30 16.16
CA LEU A 11 -5.04 -6.57 17.42
C LEU A 11 -5.58 -5.15 17.30
N LYS A 12 -6.16 -4.66 18.41
CA LYS A 12 -6.64 -3.27 18.56
C LYS A 12 -5.58 -2.32 19.13
N GLU A 13 -4.44 -2.85 19.53
CA GLU A 13 -3.36 -2.11 20.16
C GLU A 13 -2.01 -2.44 19.51
N HIS A 14 -1.04 -1.55 19.75
CA HIS A 14 0.33 -1.70 19.30
C HIS A 14 1.01 -2.96 19.87
N PRO A 15 1.91 -3.60 19.12
CA PRO A 15 2.86 -4.52 19.72
C PRO A 15 3.65 -3.81 20.83
N LYS A 16 3.80 -4.47 21.98
CA LYS A 16 4.61 -3.94 23.10
C LYS A 16 6.05 -3.75 22.64
N LEU A 17 6.56 -2.53 22.80
CA LEU A 17 7.96 -2.21 22.54
C LEU A 17 8.84 -2.90 23.59
N THR A 18 9.62 -3.89 23.17
CA THR A 18 10.57 -4.56 24.06
C THR A 18 11.87 -3.78 24.15
N LYS A 19 12.68 -4.04 25.19
CA LYS A 19 14.00 -3.41 25.34
C LYS A 19 14.91 -3.68 24.14
N GLU A 20 14.88 -4.91 23.61
CA GLU A 20 15.64 -5.27 22.40
C GLU A 20 15.22 -4.43 21.17
N MET A 21 13.91 -4.23 20.98
CA MET A 21 13.40 -3.38 19.89
C MET A 21 13.81 -1.93 20.08
N GLN A 22 13.71 -1.42 21.31
CA GLN A 22 14.14 -0.07 21.66
C GLN A 22 15.63 0.13 21.36
N ASP A 23 16.50 -0.80 21.80
CA ASP A 23 17.95 -0.70 21.55
C ASP A 23 18.27 -0.73 20.04
N LYS A 24 17.52 -1.52 19.25
CA LYS A 24 17.65 -1.52 17.79
C LYS A 24 17.27 -0.17 17.17
N LEU A 25 16.15 0.41 17.59
CA LEU A 25 15.69 1.72 17.10
C LEU A 25 16.65 2.85 17.52
N GLU A 26 17.13 2.85 18.77
CA GLU A 26 18.13 3.80 19.27
C GLU A 26 19.43 3.71 18.46
N LYS A 27 19.90 2.51 18.16
CA LYS A 27 21.09 2.31 17.32
C LYS A 27 20.93 2.89 15.92
N GLN A 28 19.72 2.88 15.35
CA GLN A 28 19.46 3.47 14.03
C GLN A 28 19.66 5.00 14.03
N ASN A 29 19.42 5.65 15.17
CA ASN A 29 19.60 7.10 15.32
C ASN A 29 21.07 7.54 15.35
N SER A 30 22.03 6.62 15.54
CA SER A 30 23.47 6.93 15.54
C SER A 30 23.99 7.58 14.25
N ARG A 31 23.28 7.36 13.12
CA ARG A 31 23.53 8.05 11.86
C ARG A 31 22.24 8.09 11.06
N ILE A 32 21.77 9.28 10.74
CA ILE A 32 20.63 9.50 9.84
C ILE A 32 21.12 9.83 8.42
N VAL A 33 20.21 9.76 7.46
CA VAL A 33 20.42 10.21 6.09
C VAL A 33 20.59 11.74 6.11
N SER A 34 21.57 12.27 5.39
CA SER A 34 21.76 13.72 5.30
C SER A 34 20.62 14.40 4.53
N ASP A 35 20.32 15.66 4.85
CA ASP A 35 19.25 16.43 4.21
C ASP A 35 19.39 16.46 2.68
N PHE A 36 20.61 16.67 2.19
CA PHE A 36 20.89 16.64 0.75
C PHE A 36 20.48 15.31 0.10
N LYS A 37 20.79 14.17 0.77
CA LYS A 37 20.40 12.86 0.27
C LYS A 37 18.89 12.63 0.40
N ALA A 38 18.26 13.09 1.49
CA ALA A 38 16.82 13.00 1.69
C ALA A 38 16.05 13.79 0.60
N GLN A 39 16.47 15.02 0.31
CA GLN A 39 15.90 15.86 -0.76
C GLN A 39 16.09 15.22 -2.13
N LYS A 40 17.27 14.65 -2.40
CA LYS A 40 17.50 13.93 -3.66
C LYS A 40 16.61 12.70 -3.79
N LEU A 41 16.40 11.95 -2.72
CA LEU A 41 15.51 10.77 -2.72
C LEU A 41 14.05 11.15 -3.00
N GLU A 42 13.59 12.29 -2.49
CA GLU A 42 12.25 12.81 -2.82
C GLU A 42 12.15 13.24 -4.28
N LYS A 43 13.13 14.01 -4.78
CA LYS A 43 13.16 14.45 -6.17
C LYS A 43 13.23 13.27 -7.16
N ASP A 44 14.01 12.25 -6.83
CA ASP A 44 14.22 11.06 -7.67
C ASP A 44 13.22 9.93 -7.34
N ALA A 45 12.16 10.17 -6.57
CA ALA A 45 11.25 9.11 -6.09
C ALA A 45 10.64 8.27 -7.23
N GLN A 46 10.14 8.92 -8.29
CA GLN A 46 9.60 8.22 -9.47
C GLN A 46 10.67 7.37 -10.14
N LYS A 47 11.85 7.95 -10.35
CA LYS A 47 12.99 7.28 -10.99
C LYS A 47 13.42 6.04 -10.21
N ASN A 48 13.44 6.09 -8.88
CA ASN A 48 13.79 4.95 -8.04
C ASN A 48 12.78 3.81 -8.22
N TRP A 49 11.48 4.11 -8.32
CA TRP A 49 10.46 3.10 -8.63
C TRP A 49 10.59 2.55 -10.05
N ASP A 50 10.84 3.39 -11.05
CA ASP A 50 11.11 2.92 -12.41
C ASP A 50 12.33 1.98 -12.49
N LEU A 51 13.41 2.30 -11.76
CA LEU A 51 14.59 1.44 -11.68
C LEU A 51 14.29 0.13 -10.96
N PHE A 52 13.46 0.17 -9.91
CA PHE A 52 12.98 -1.02 -9.22
C PHE A 52 12.22 -1.94 -10.19
N TYR A 53 11.23 -1.44 -10.93
CA TYR A 53 10.48 -2.26 -11.89
C TYR A 53 11.32 -2.70 -13.09
N LYS A 54 12.28 -1.88 -13.53
CA LYS A 54 13.26 -2.28 -14.54
C LYS A 54 14.10 -3.48 -14.09
N ARG A 55 14.51 -3.52 -12.81
CA ARG A 55 15.36 -4.61 -12.28
C ARG A 55 14.57 -5.88 -12.02
N ASN A 56 13.37 -5.77 -11.47
CA ASN A 56 12.65 -6.92 -10.95
C ASN A 56 11.48 -7.41 -11.84
N GLU A 57 11.04 -6.59 -12.79
CA GLU A 57 9.92 -6.89 -13.68
C GLU A 57 8.68 -7.34 -12.89
N THR A 58 8.07 -8.47 -13.27
CA THR A 58 6.87 -9.04 -12.64
C THR A 58 7.16 -10.06 -11.55
N ARG A 59 8.44 -10.26 -11.17
CA ARG A 59 8.87 -11.43 -10.39
C ARG A 59 9.05 -11.16 -8.89
N PHE A 60 8.97 -9.89 -8.49
CA PHE A 60 9.27 -9.49 -7.10
C PHE A 60 8.13 -9.78 -6.14
N PHE A 61 6.92 -9.35 -6.49
CA PHE A 61 5.74 -9.48 -5.64
C PHE A 61 4.93 -10.71 -6.07
N LYS A 62 4.35 -11.38 -5.09
CA LYS A 62 3.38 -12.46 -5.31
C LYS A 62 1.99 -11.88 -5.47
N ASP A 63 1.12 -12.65 -6.10
CA ASP A 63 -0.30 -12.34 -6.19
C ASP A 63 -0.94 -12.21 -4.81
N ARG A 64 -1.78 -11.19 -4.67
CA ARG A 64 -2.38 -10.76 -3.41
C ARG A 64 -3.72 -11.43 -3.17
N LEU A 65 -3.84 -12.74 -3.42
CA LEU A 65 -5.07 -13.53 -3.23
C LEU A 65 -5.70 -13.41 -1.83
N TRP A 66 -4.92 -13.02 -0.83
CA TRP A 66 -5.41 -12.76 0.52
C TRP A 66 -6.37 -11.56 0.60
N THR A 67 -6.32 -10.60 -0.33
CA THR A 67 -7.15 -9.39 -0.27
C THR A 67 -8.63 -9.71 -0.38
N ILE A 68 -9.02 -10.64 -1.25
CA ILE A 68 -10.42 -11.08 -1.41
C ILE A 68 -10.95 -11.71 -0.11
N ARG A 69 -10.09 -12.39 0.66
CA ARG A 69 -10.47 -13.04 1.92
C ARG A 69 -10.57 -12.05 3.08
N GLU A 70 -9.64 -11.11 3.16
CA GLU A 70 -9.55 -10.14 4.27
C GLU A 70 -10.47 -8.92 4.05
N PHE A 71 -10.73 -8.55 2.81
CA PHE A 71 -11.67 -7.50 2.41
C PHE A 71 -12.87 -8.11 1.68
N LYS A 72 -13.87 -8.53 2.45
CA LYS A 72 -15.07 -9.20 1.93
C LYS A 72 -15.82 -8.37 0.89
N GLU A 73 -15.71 -7.05 0.94
CA GLU A 73 -16.34 -6.15 -0.02
C GLU A 73 -15.72 -6.23 -1.43
N LEU A 74 -14.57 -6.90 -1.58
CA LEU A 74 -13.95 -7.25 -2.87
C LEU A 74 -14.41 -8.60 -3.43
N ALA A 75 -15.12 -9.43 -2.65
CA ALA A 75 -15.49 -10.78 -3.06
C ALA A 75 -16.66 -10.82 -4.08
N GLY A 76 -17.01 -9.66 -4.66
CA GLY A 76 -18.16 -9.49 -5.54
C GLY A 76 -19.49 -9.51 -4.79
N SER A 77 -20.51 -8.92 -5.40
CA SER A 77 -21.90 -9.14 -5.01
C SER A 77 -22.60 -9.87 -6.15
N PHE A 78 -23.61 -10.68 -5.83
CA PHE A 78 -24.53 -11.26 -6.83
C PHE A 78 -25.46 -10.21 -7.46
N ASP A 79 -25.25 -8.92 -7.17
CA ASP A 79 -26.02 -7.85 -7.78
C ASP A 79 -25.39 -7.48 -9.13
N ASP A 80 -26.23 -7.23 -10.13
CA ASP A 80 -25.81 -6.94 -11.50
C ASP A 80 -25.17 -5.53 -11.66
N GLN A 81 -25.01 -4.74 -10.59
CA GLN A 81 -24.45 -3.40 -10.68
C GLN A 81 -22.92 -3.46 -10.79
N LYS A 82 -22.43 -2.97 -11.93
CA LYS A 82 -21.00 -2.76 -12.15
C LYS A 82 -20.48 -1.69 -11.19
N LYS A 83 -19.58 -2.07 -10.28
CA LYS A 83 -18.90 -1.16 -9.35
C LYS A 83 -17.59 -0.65 -9.94
N VAL A 84 -17.18 0.55 -9.56
CA VAL A 84 -15.90 1.14 -9.95
C VAL A 84 -14.89 0.99 -8.82
N LEU A 85 -13.79 0.30 -9.09
CA LEU A 85 -12.67 0.13 -8.17
C LEU A 85 -11.46 0.92 -8.65
N LEU A 86 -10.74 1.58 -7.75
CA LEU A 86 -9.42 2.14 -8.00
C LEU A 86 -8.36 1.42 -7.16
N GLU A 87 -7.41 0.74 -7.81
CA GLU A 87 -6.17 0.29 -7.17
C GLU A 87 -5.12 1.39 -7.29
N VAL A 88 -4.78 2.01 -6.17
CA VAL A 88 -3.66 2.95 -6.07
C VAL A 88 -2.37 2.15 -5.84
N GLY A 89 -1.32 2.45 -6.61
CA GLY A 89 -0.05 1.74 -6.55
C GLY A 89 -0.18 0.29 -7.03
N CYS A 90 -0.76 0.11 -8.23
CA CYS A 90 -1.09 -1.21 -8.77
C CYS A 90 0.13 -2.10 -9.05
N GLY A 91 1.33 -1.51 -9.12
CA GLY A 91 2.54 -2.22 -9.48
C GLY A 91 2.38 -2.94 -10.82
N VAL A 92 2.62 -4.25 -10.82
CA VAL A 92 2.48 -5.10 -12.01
C VAL A 92 1.13 -5.83 -12.06
N GLY A 93 0.17 -5.44 -11.23
CA GLY A 93 -1.20 -5.97 -11.26
C GLY A 93 -1.45 -7.20 -10.37
N ASN A 94 -0.57 -7.49 -9.42
CA ASN A 94 -0.67 -8.66 -8.53
C ASN A 94 -1.95 -8.69 -7.65
N MET A 95 -2.69 -7.58 -7.55
CA MET A 95 -4.01 -7.59 -6.91
C MET A 95 -5.14 -7.65 -7.94
N VAL A 96 -5.08 -6.79 -8.96
CA VAL A 96 -6.19 -6.64 -9.92
C VAL A 96 -6.37 -7.85 -10.83
N TYR A 97 -5.31 -8.54 -11.25
CA TYR A 97 -5.49 -9.72 -12.10
C TYR A 97 -6.17 -10.89 -11.38
N PRO A 98 -5.76 -11.26 -10.16
CA PRO A 98 -6.53 -12.20 -9.37
C PRO A 98 -7.99 -11.78 -9.19
N LEU A 99 -8.26 -10.47 -9.03
CA LEU A 99 -9.63 -9.96 -8.90
C LEU A 99 -10.43 -10.08 -10.22
N ILE A 100 -9.79 -9.89 -11.38
CA ILE A 100 -10.39 -10.03 -12.71
C ILE A 100 -10.70 -11.50 -13.04
N GLU A 101 -9.86 -12.43 -12.58
CA GLU A 101 -10.06 -13.87 -12.79
C GLU A 101 -11.23 -14.45 -11.98
N GLU A 102 -11.60 -13.80 -10.87
CA GLU A 102 -12.77 -14.18 -10.07
C GLU A 102 -14.08 -13.96 -10.84
N LYS A 103 -14.77 -15.06 -11.14
CA LYS A 103 -15.92 -15.11 -12.06
C LYS A 103 -17.14 -14.31 -11.64
N HIS A 104 -17.21 -13.89 -10.38
CA HIS A 104 -18.35 -13.16 -9.79
C HIS A 104 -18.06 -11.67 -9.57
N ASN A 105 -16.97 -11.15 -10.12
CA ASN A 105 -16.60 -9.75 -9.95
C ASN A 105 -17.07 -8.87 -11.11
N SER A 106 -18.05 -8.02 -10.82
CA SER A 106 -18.56 -6.99 -11.70
C SER A 106 -17.87 -5.64 -11.41
N TYR A 107 -16.55 -5.57 -11.59
CA TYR A 107 -15.81 -4.31 -11.44
C TYR A 107 -15.40 -3.73 -12.79
N PHE A 108 -15.49 -2.40 -12.92
CA PHE A 108 -14.55 -1.66 -13.75
C PHE A 108 -13.40 -1.19 -12.86
N ILE A 109 -12.16 -1.47 -13.27
CA ILE A 109 -10.97 -1.21 -12.48
C ILE A 109 -10.17 -0.06 -13.09
N TYR A 110 -9.94 0.99 -12.33
CA TYR A 110 -8.84 1.90 -12.55
C TYR A 110 -7.62 1.38 -11.79
N ALA A 111 -6.46 1.29 -12.46
CA ALA A 111 -5.22 0.84 -11.84
C ALA A 111 -4.14 1.89 -12.11
N CYS A 112 -3.65 2.57 -11.08
CA CYS A 112 -2.64 3.59 -11.24
C CYS A 112 -1.37 3.30 -10.47
N ASP A 113 -0.23 3.71 -11.03
CA ASP A 113 1.07 3.63 -10.38
C ASP A 113 1.91 4.86 -10.71
N PHE A 114 2.84 5.20 -9.82
CA PHE A 114 3.75 6.33 -10.04
C PHE A 114 4.77 6.02 -11.15
N SER A 115 5.10 4.73 -11.32
CA SER A 115 6.01 4.22 -12.35
C SER A 115 5.26 3.89 -13.64
N GLN A 116 5.66 4.52 -14.75
CA GLN A 116 5.15 4.15 -16.08
C GLN A 116 5.50 2.70 -16.41
N ARG A 117 6.67 2.21 -15.96
CA ARG A 117 7.09 0.83 -16.21
C ARG A 117 6.19 -0.19 -15.55
N ALA A 118 5.71 0.09 -14.34
CA ALA A 118 4.74 -0.76 -13.64
C ALA A 118 3.43 -0.86 -14.43
N VAL A 119 2.89 0.29 -14.85
CA VAL A 119 1.70 0.39 -15.69
C VAL A 119 1.86 -0.36 -17.00
N ASP A 120 3.03 -0.28 -17.64
CA ASP A 120 3.31 -1.02 -18.88
C ASP A 120 3.28 -2.54 -18.67
N PHE A 121 3.69 -3.05 -17.50
CA PHE A 121 3.57 -4.48 -17.19
C PHE A 121 2.11 -4.90 -16.99
N VAL A 122 1.29 -4.06 -16.36
CA VAL A 122 -0.17 -4.29 -16.29
C VAL A 122 -0.73 -4.39 -17.71
N LYS A 123 -0.51 -3.39 -18.56
CA LYS A 123 -1.03 -3.38 -19.94
C LYS A 123 -0.59 -4.55 -20.81
N LYS A 124 0.54 -5.20 -20.49
CA LYS A 124 1.08 -6.37 -21.23
C LYS A 124 0.51 -7.71 -20.78
N ASN A 125 -0.23 -7.76 -19.68
CA ASN A 125 -0.83 -9.00 -19.20
C ASN A 125 -1.91 -9.47 -20.20
N GLU A 126 -2.01 -10.78 -20.41
CA GLU A 126 -2.95 -11.40 -21.35
C GLU A 126 -4.43 -11.14 -20.99
N LEU A 127 -4.72 -10.87 -19.72
CA LEU A 127 -6.05 -10.53 -19.22
C LEU A 127 -6.37 -9.03 -19.30
N TYR A 128 -5.46 -8.20 -19.80
CA TYR A 128 -5.72 -6.77 -19.96
C TYR A 128 -6.79 -6.54 -21.04
N ASP A 129 -7.93 -6.03 -20.60
CA ASP A 129 -9.09 -5.73 -21.43
C ASP A 129 -9.62 -4.36 -21.03
N GLU A 130 -9.59 -3.39 -21.96
CA GLU A 130 -9.99 -2.01 -21.69
C GLU A 130 -11.47 -1.86 -21.29
N SER A 131 -12.30 -2.88 -21.54
CA SER A 131 -13.69 -2.91 -21.05
C SER A 131 -13.80 -3.23 -19.54
N LYS A 132 -12.74 -3.80 -18.96
CA LYS A 132 -12.66 -4.23 -17.55
C LYS A 132 -11.69 -3.40 -16.72
N ILE A 133 -10.58 -2.98 -17.32
CA ILE A 133 -9.50 -2.28 -16.61
C ILE A 133 -8.91 -1.15 -17.45
N LYS A 134 -8.63 -0.01 -16.81
CA LYS A 134 -7.83 1.08 -17.37
C LYS A 134 -6.62 1.34 -16.49
N ALA A 135 -5.44 0.99 -17.00
CA ALA A 135 -4.18 1.24 -16.32
C ALA A 135 -3.53 2.55 -16.81
N PHE A 136 -3.02 3.38 -15.90
CA PHE A 136 -2.40 4.66 -16.25
C PHE A 136 -1.37 5.12 -15.20
N GLN A 137 -0.37 5.90 -15.64
CA GLN A 137 0.60 6.49 -14.72
C GLN A 137 -0.05 7.64 -13.96
N CYS A 138 0.19 7.72 -12.64
CA CYS A 138 -0.32 8.79 -11.81
C CYS A 138 0.59 9.05 -10.61
N ASP A 139 0.87 10.33 -10.32
CA ASP A 139 1.35 10.75 -9.02
C ASP A 139 0.15 11.07 -8.12
N ILE A 140 -0.20 10.14 -7.22
CA ILE A 140 -1.35 10.31 -6.31
C ILE A 140 -1.17 11.46 -5.30
N THR A 141 0.06 11.99 -5.18
CA THR A 141 0.36 13.15 -4.32
C THR A 141 0.02 14.49 -4.99
N SER A 142 -0.47 14.45 -6.24
CA SER A 142 -0.88 15.60 -7.03
C SER A 142 -2.33 15.45 -7.53
N GLU A 143 -2.87 16.51 -8.11
CA GLU A 143 -4.21 16.49 -8.72
C GLU A 143 -4.27 15.77 -10.09
N SER A 144 -3.16 15.17 -10.57
CA SER A 144 -3.11 14.49 -11.87
C SER A 144 -4.14 13.35 -12.01
N ILE A 145 -4.56 12.77 -10.89
CA ILE A 145 -5.56 11.69 -10.86
C ILE A 145 -6.91 12.13 -11.46
N PHE A 146 -7.27 13.40 -11.29
CA PHE A 146 -8.55 13.96 -11.74
C PHE A 146 -8.64 14.17 -13.26
N ALA A 147 -7.50 14.12 -13.96
CA ALA A 147 -7.49 14.11 -15.43
C ALA A 147 -8.02 12.78 -16.01
N THR A 148 -8.02 11.70 -15.21
CA THR A 148 -8.47 10.37 -15.64
C THR A 148 -9.74 9.93 -14.96
N ILE A 149 -9.92 10.26 -13.68
CA ILE A 149 -11.04 9.81 -12.86
C ILE A 149 -11.79 11.03 -12.34
N LYS A 150 -13.10 11.07 -12.59
CA LYS A 150 -13.97 12.13 -12.08
C LYS A 150 -14.11 12.03 -10.56
N GLU A 151 -14.21 13.16 -9.89
CA GLU A 151 -14.66 13.20 -8.49
C GLU A 151 -15.98 12.46 -8.30
N GLU A 152 -16.16 11.87 -7.13
CA GLU A 152 -17.38 11.16 -6.71
C GLU A 152 -17.83 10.08 -7.71
N SER A 153 -16.86 9.32 -8.24
CA SER A 153 -17.14 8.29 -9.25
C SER A 153 -16.65 6.89 -8.88
N VAL A 154 -15.87 6.76 -7.81
CA VAL A 154 -15.30 5.49 -7.35
C VAL A 154 -16.10 4.92 -6.18
N ASP A 155 -16.43 3.62 -6.23
CA ASP A 155 -17.13 2.92 -5.14
C ASP A 155 -16.15 2.39 -4.10
N ILE A 156 -15.00 1.84 -4.56
CA ILE A 156 -13.98 1.23 -3.71
C ILE A 156 -12.59 1.71 -4.13
N ILE A 157 -11.79 2.14 -3.17
CA ILE A 157 -10.36 2.40 -3.36
C ILE A 157 -9.56 1.36 -2.56
N THR A 158 -8.56 0.75 -3.17
CA THR A 158 -7.54 -0.01 -2.45
C THR A 158 -6.21 0.75 -2.47
N MET A 159 -5.56 0.83 -1.30
CA MET A 159 -4.24 1.43 -1.13
C MET A 159 -3.40 0.50 -0.24
N ILE A 160 -2.64 -0.40 -0.88
CA ILE A 160 -1.94 -1.51 -0.21
C ILE A 160 -0.43 -1.38 -0.44
N PHE A 161 0.33 -1.10 0.62
CA PHE A 161 1.78 -0.85 0.62
C PHE A 161 2.22 0.33 -0.27
N VAL A 162 1.45 1.42 -0.22
CA VAL A 162 1.69 2.61 -1.05
C VAL A 162 2.04 3.83 -0.22
N LEU A 163 1.24 4.14 0.80
CA LEU A 163 1.44 5.34 1.59
C LEU A 163 2.81 5.33 2.27
N SER A 164 3.30 4.15 2.66
CA SER A 164 4.66 4.02 3.20
C SER A 164 5.78 4.41 2.24
N ALA A 165 5.56 4.40 0.93
CA ALA A 165 6.55 4.83 -0.06
C ALA A 165 6.57 6.35 -0.29
N ILE A 166 5.56 7.06 0.20
CA ILE A 166 5.33 8.48 0.00
C ILE A 166 5.95 9.28 1.16
N HIS A 167 6.38 10.51 0.88
CA HIS A 167 6.88 11.39 1.93
C HIS A 167 5.76 11.75 2.93
N PRO A 168 5.98 11.73 4.26
CA PRO A 168 4.93 11.96 5.25
C PRO A 168 4.18 13.29 5.11
N GLU A 169 4.86 14.35 4.67
CA GLU A 169 4.23 15.66 4.41
C GLU A 169 3.11 15.60 3.35
N LYS A 170 3.12 14.56 2.50
CA LYS A 170 2.14 14.37 1.43
C LYS A 170 0.99 13.44 1.82
N PHE A 171 0.97 12.88 3.05
CA PHE A 171 -0.10 11.96 3.45
C PHE A 171 -1.48 12.60 3.46
N LYS A 172 -1.56 13.85 3.94
CA LYS A 172 -2.83 14.59 3.99
C LYS A 172 -3.41 14.81 2.60
N VAL A 173 -2.61 15.32 1.65
CA VAL A 173 -3.09 15.57 0.28
C VAL A 173 -3.48 14.27 -0.44
N VAL A 174 -2.77 13.17 -0.18
CA VAL A 174 -3.17 11.84 -0.69
C VAL A 174 -4.54 11.47 -0.15
N ALA A 175 -4.76 11.55 1.17
CA ALA A 175 -6.06 11.25 1.77
C ALA A 175 -7.19 12.14 1.23
N GLU A 176 -6.96 13.45 1.09
CA GLU A 176 -7.92 14.40 0.51
C GLU A 176 -8.27 14.05 -0.95
N ASN A 177 -7.28 13.66 -1.76
CA ASN A 177 -7.52 13.24 -3.14
C ASN A 177 -8.37 11.96 -3.20
N LEU A 178 -8.07 10.95 -2.38
CA LEU A 178 -8.86 9.72 -2.33
C LEU A 178 -10.30 9.99 -1.88
N PHE A 179 -10.48 10.90 -0.91
CA PHE A 179 -11.80 11.30 -0.44
C PHE A 179 -12.65 11.93 -1.56
N LYS A 180 -12.07 12.84 -2.36
CA LYS A 180 -12.76 13.48 -3.50
C LYS A 180 -13.18 12.48 -4.57
N LEU A 181 -12.39 11.43 -4.81
CA LEU A 181 -12.70 10.42 -5.83
C LEU A 181 -13.85 9.50 -5.43
N LEU A 182 -13.99 9.20 -4.14
CA LEU A 182 -15.05 8.30 -3.64
C LEU A 182 -16.43 8.93 -3.76
N LYS A 183 -17.41 8.11 -4.12
CA LYS A 183 -18.84 8.41 -3.92
C LYS A 183 -19.16 8.48 -2.43
N LYS A 184 -20.29 9.11 -2.10
CA LYS A 184 -20.92 8.95 -0.78
C LYS A 184 -21.18 7.46 -0.49
N GLY A 185 -20.79 6.99 0.70
CA GLY A 185 -20.81 5.58 1.10
C GLY A 185 -19.67 4.74 0.51
N GLY A 186 -18.78 5.34 -0.28
CA GLY A 186 -17.62 4.65 -0.85
C GLY A 186 -16.56 4.31 0.20
N ILE A 187 -15.77 3.26 -0.07
CA ILE A 187 -14.87 2.65 0.91
C ILE A 187 -13.42 2.74 0.44
N LEU A 188 -12.54 3.22 1.33
CA LEU A 188 -11.10 3.08 1.22
C LEU A 188 -10.62 1.89 2.05
N MET A 189 -9.99 0.91 1.39
CA MET A 189 -9.30 -0.21 2.01
C MET A 189 -7.80 0.05 2.05
N PHE A 190 -7.27 0.15 3.26
CA PHE A 190 -5.88 0.50 3.51
C PHE A 190 -5.14 -0.68 4.11
N ARG A 191 -3.92 -0.95 3.63
CA ARG A 191 -2.97 -1.82 4.32
C ARG A 191 -1.54 -1.34 4.11
N ASP A 192 -0.80 -1.17 5.20
CA ASP A 192 0.61 -0.79 5.11
C ASP A 192 1.44 -1.32 6.29
N TYR A 193 2.73 -1.01 6.33
CA TYR A 193 3.62 -1.47 7.41
C TYR A 193 3.26 -0.84 8.75
N GLY A 194 3.16 -1.66 9.78
CA GLY A 194 2.92 -1.22 11.15
C GLY A 194 4.23 -0.97 11.90
N LEU A 195 4.17 -0.14 12.94
CA LEU A 195 5.28 0.04 13.88
C LEU A 195 5.79 -1.31 14.41
N TYR A 196 7.12 -1.37 14.56
CA TYR A 196 7.89 -2.50 15.05
C TYR A 196 7.83 -3.74 14.16
N ASP A 197 7.39 -3.60 12.91
CA ASP A 197 7.58 -4.63 11.90
C ASP A 197 9.07 -5.01 11.82
N MET A 198 9.33 -6.29 11.56
CA MET A 198 10.69 -6.79 11.40
C MET A 198 11.48 -5.97 10.36
N ALA A 199 10.82 -5.50 9.29
CA ALA A 199 11.47 -4.68 8.28
C ALA A 199 11.94 -3.32 8.82
N GLN A 200 11.25 -2.72 9.81
CA GLN A 200 11.68 -1.50 10.49
C GLN A 200 12.91 -1.78 11.35
N LEU A 201 12.83 -2.82 12.18
CA LEU A 201 13.84 -3.13 13.20
C LEU A 201 15.18 -3.57 12.61
N ARG A 202 15.20 -4.05 11.36
CA ARG A 202 16.43 -4.48 10.69
C ARG A 202 17.20 -3.38 9.96
N PHE A 203 16.65 -2.16 9.84
CA PHE A 203 17.40 -1.08 9.21
C PHE A 203 18.69 -0.80 9.98
N LYS A 204 19.77 -0.57 9.23
CA LYS A 204 21.08 -0.19 9.78
C LYS A 204 21.18 1.33 9.87
N SER A 205 22.09 1.84 10.70
CA SER A 205 22.39 3.26 10.75
C SER A 205 22.84 3.81 9.38
N GLY A 206 22.35 4.99 9.04
CA GLY A 206 22.50 5.65 7.73
C GLY A 206 21.34 5.41 6.75
N ASN A 207 20.27 4.74 7.18
CA ASN A 207 19.07 4.50 6.36
C ASN A 207 17.82 5.24 6.88
N LYS A 208 17.82 5.71 8.13
CA LYS A 208 16.71 6.51 8.68
C LYS A 208 16.74 7.91 8.08
N ILE A 209 15.64 8.32 7.44
CA ILE A 209 15.45 9.67 6.88
C ILE A 209 14.86 10.57 7.96
N ALA A 210 13.76 10.13 8.57
CA ALA A 210 13.05 10.83 9.64
C ALA A 210 12.45 9.79 10.60
N GLU A 211 11.71 10.24 11.62
CA GLU A 211 11.02 9.31 12.51
C GLU A 211 10.10 8.38 11.70
N ASN A 212 10.19 7.08 11.96
CA ASN A 212 9.51 6.02 11.20
C ASN A 212 9.73 5.96 9.68
N PHE A 213 10.56 6.84 9.09
CA PHE A 213 10.76 6.93 7.65
C PHE A 213 12.17 6.53 7.23
N TYR A 214 12.29 5.56 6.32
CA TYR A 214 13.56 4.93 5.97
C TYR A 214 13.75 4.81 4.46
N VAL A 215 15.00 4.82 4.01
CA VAL A 215 15.39 4.49 2.63
C VAL A 215 15.90 3.05 2.53
N ARG A 216 15.56 2.38 1.43
CA ARG A 216 16.09 1.06 1.05
C ARG A 216 17.31 1.19 0.15
N GLN A 217 17.99 0.08 -0.10
CA GLN A 217 19.22 0.07 -0.92
C GLN A 217 18.99 0.51 -2.37
N ASP A 218 17.79 0.31 -2.92
CA ASP A 218 17.42 0.72 -4.27
C ASP A 218 16.84 2.15 -4.36
N GLY A 219 16.90 2.91 -3.27
CA GLY A 219 16.40 4.28 -3.22
C GLY A 219 14.88 4.40 -3.01
N THR A 220 14.13 3.29 -3.03
CA THR A 220 12.74 3.28 -2.58
C THR A 220 12.66 3.50 -1.07
N ARG A 221 11.49 3.89 -0.57
CA ARG A 221 11.32 4.33 0.82
C ARG A 221 10.23 3.55 1.53
N SER A 222 10.25 3.57 2.85
CA SER A 222 9.24 2.94 3.67
C SER A 222 9.02 3.71 4.97
N TYR A 223 7.76 3.98 5.24
CA TYR A 223 7.23 4.48 6.48
C TYR A 223 6.58 3.35 7.30
N PHE A 224 6.53 3.49 8.61
CA PHE A 224 5.91 2.52 9.53
C PHE A 224 4.88 3.22 10.41
N PHE A 225 3.63 2.82 10.27
CA PHE A 225 2.49 3.55 10.82
C PHE A 225 2.08 3.06 12.20
N SER A 226 1.65 4.01 13.02
CA SER A 226 0.85 3.72 14.21
C SER A 226 -0.65 3.59 13.83
N LEU A 227 -1.50 3.05 14.73
CA LEU A 227 -2.94 3.03 14.51
C LEU A 227 -3.52 4.44 14.56
N ASP A 228 -3.13 5.22 15.56
CA ASP A 228 -3.63 6.58 15.77
C ASP A 228 -3.23 7.50 14.62
N GLU A 229 -2.02 7.33 14.09
CA GLU A 229 -1.54 8.10 12.95
C GLU A 229 -2.31 7.75 11.67
N ALA A 230 -2.45 6.45 11.35
CA ALA A 230 -3.23 6.02 10.19
C ALA A 230 -4.67 6.53 10.28
N LYS A 231 -5.29 6.39 11.46
CA LYS A 231 -6.63 6.92 11.75
C LYS A 231 -6.70 8.44 11.51
N SER A 232 -5.79 9.19 12.12
CA SER A 232 -5.78 10.66 12.05
C SER A 232 -5.61 11.18 10.63
N ILE A 233 -4.77 10.54 9.81
CA ILE A 233 -4.57 10.90 8.40
C ILE A 233 -5.91 10.89 7.66
N PHE A 234 -6.68 9.80 7.75
CA PHE A 234 -7.93 9.68 7.01
C PHE A 234 -9.08 10.48 7.64
N GLU A 235 -9.22 10.52 8.96
CA GLU A 235 -10.23 11.37 9.61
C GLU A 235 -10.04 12.85 9.27
N SER A 236 -8.79 13.32 9.21
CA SER A 236 -8.50 14.72 8.85
C SER A 236 -8.91 15.09 7.43
N ALA A 237 -9.07 14.11 6.54
CA ALA A 237 -9.57 14.28 5.17
C ALA A 237 -11.10 14.12 5.06
N GLY A 238 -11.79 13.80 6.17
CA GLY A 238 -13.25 13.69 6.23
C GLY A 238 -13.79 12.25 6.23
N PHE A 239 -12.92 11.23 6.28
CA PHE A 239 -13.37 9.84 6.37
C PHE A 239 -13.91 9.48 7.76
N GLU A 240 -14.89 8.59 7.80
CA GLU A 240 -15.30 7.87 8.99
C GLU A 240 -14.54 6.53 9.10
N VAL A 241 -14.17 6.14 10.32
CA VAL A 241 -13.42 4.90 10.57
C VAL A 241 -14.38 3.74 10.80
N ASP A 242 -14.43 2.80 9.87
CA ASP A 242 -15.12 1.52 10.07
C ASP A 242 -14.21 0.51 10.80
N GLN A 243 -12.97 0.37 10.32
CA GLN A 243 -11.98 -0.54 10.90
C GLN A 243 -10.58 0.09 10.90
N ASN A 244 -9.82 -0.15 11.96
CA ASN A 244 -8.40 0.20 12.03
C ASN A 244 -7.71 -0.76 13.02
N ASN A 245 -6.91 -1.69 12.53
CA ASN A 245 -6.33 -2.78 13.33
C ASN A 245 -4.87 -3.05 12.97
N PHE A 246 -4.11 -3.59 13.93
CA PHE A 246 -2.87 -4.29 13.63
C PHE A 246 -3.16 -5.70 13.17
N ILE A 247 -2.44 -6.14 12.14
CA ILE A 247 -2.44 -7.51 11.65
C ILE A 247 -1.05 -8.08 11.88
N GLN A 248 -0.96 -9.08 12.76
CA GLN A 248 0.24 -9.89 12.89
C GLN A 248 0.15 -11.06 11.90
N ARG A 249 1.20 -11.24 11.10
CA ARG A 249 1.35 -12.41 10.22
C ARG A 249 2.73 -13.04 10.42
N ARG A 250 2.80 -14.36 10.51
CA ARG A 250 4.06 -15.09 10.45
C ARG A 250 4.48 -15.23 8.98
N THR A 251 5.71 -14.87 8.66
CA THR A 251 6.30 -15.06 7.32
C THR A 251 7.41 -16.08 7.43
N ILE A 252 7.24 -17.20 6.74
CA ILE A 252 8.24 -18.26 6.65
C ILE A 252 8.76 -18.31 5.21
N ASN A 253 10.06 -18.13 5.02
CA ASN A 253 10.76 -18.44 3.78
C ASN A 253 11.91 -19.39 4.10
N LYS A 254 11.67 -20.68 3.88
CA LYS A 254 12.64 -21.76 4.15
C LYS A 254 13.91 -21.64 3.30
N LYS A 255 13.84 -21.04 2.10
CA LYS A 255 15.01 -20.88 1.23
C LYS A 255 15.98 -19.81 1.75
N GLU A 256 15.43 -18.78 2.38
CA GLU A 256 16.17 -17.62 2.89
C GLU A 256 16.40 -17.70 4.41
N ASP A 257 16.05 -18.83 5.04
CA ASP A 257 16.07 -19.04 6.49
C ASP A 257 15.36 -17.91 7.28
N VAL A 258 14.21 -17.47 6.77
CA VAL A 258 13.38 -16.43 7.42
C VAL A 258 12.18 -17.07 8.09
N ASP A 259 12.02 -16.85 9.39
CA ASP A 259 10.80 -17.13 10.13
C ASP A 259 10.54 -15.98 11.12
N VAL A 260 9.68 -15.06 10.73
CA VAL A 260 9.52 -13.78 11.43
C VAL A 260 8.06 -13.40 11.58
N LYS A 261 7.77 -12.69 12.67
CA LYS A 261 6.51 -11.96 12.84
C LYS A 261 6.58 -10.67 12.04
N ARG A 262 5.52 -10.43 11.27
CA ARG A 262 5.30 -9.20 10.51
C ARG A 262 4.12 -8.46 11.07
N TRP A 263 4.20 -7.14 11.08
CA TRP A 263 3.20 -6.24 11.62
C TRP A 263 2.73 -5.29 10.53
N PHE A 264 1.41 -5.22 10.34
CA PHE A 264 0.77 -4.38 9.36
C PHE A 264 -0.37 -3.60 10.01
N ILE A 265 -0.65 -2.40 9.50
CA ILE A 265 -1.93 -1.74 9.74
C ILE A 265 -2.89 -2.18 8.65
N GLN A 266 -4.14 -2.44 9.02
CA GLN A 266 -5.24 -2.67 8.11
C GLN A 266 -6.43 -1.81 8.53
N GLY A 267 -6.92 -1.00 7.61
CA GLY A 267 -8.05 -0.10 7.85
C GLY A 267 -9.11 -0.16 6.76
N LYS A 268 -10.32 0.20 7.16
CA LYS A 268 -11.47 0.49 6.29
C LYS A 268 -12.04 1.85 6.69
N TYR A 269 -12.11 2.75 5.73
CA TYR A 269 -12.51 4.12 5.93
C TYR A 269 -13.62 4.47 4.95
N ILE A 270 -14.69 5.10 5.41
CA ILE A 270 -15.91 5.36 4.64
C ILE A 270 -16.01 6.86 4.36
N LYS A 271 -16.41 7.23 3.14
CA LYS A 271 -16.86 8.60 2.86
C LYS A 271 -18.34 8.72 3.27
N PRO A 272 -18.68 9.56 4.26
CA PRO A 272 -20.03 9.63 4.83
C PRO A 272 -21.07 10.21 3.86
#